data_AF-A0A1V4ZXR0-F1
#
_entry.id   AF-A0A1V4ZXR0-F1
#
_cell.length_a   1.000
_cell.length_b   1.000
_cell.length_c   1.000
_cell.angle_alpha   90.00
_cell.angle_beta   90.00
_cell.angle_gamma   90.00
#
_symmetry.space_group_name_H-M   'P 1'
#
loop_
_entity.id
_entity.type
_entity.pdbx_description
1 polymer ?
#
loop_
_entity_poly.entity_id
_entity_poly.type
_entity_poly.pdbx_seq_one_letter_code
_entity_poly.pdbx_strand_id
1 'polypeptide(L)' 'MLMIHIKKYYEGITNEEISTNRYNSLTISPVHIHKDKKAHKEALLVLGDEIVTHIHGHKPVTNYSHDAARRGVAAEH' A
#
# COMPACT_ATOMS: atom_id res chain seq x y z
N MET A 1 9.90 -3.24 8.88
CA MET A 1 10.70 -2.53 7.86
C MET A 1 9.98 -2.47 6.52
N LEU A 2 9.64 -3.61 5.90
CA LEU A 2 9.07 -3.67 4.56
C LEU A 2 7.93 -2.66 4.28
N MET A 3 6.96 -2.53 5.21
CA MET A 3 5.84 -1.61 5.02
C MET A 3 6.25 -0.13 4.91
N ILE A 4 7.32 0.29 5.59
CA ILE A 4 7.88 1.65 5.45
C ILE A 4 8.48 1.84 4.06
N HIS A 5 9.12 0.81 3.49
CA HIS A 5 9.65 0.88 2.13
C HIS A 5 8.53 0.94 1.09
N ILE A 6 7.44 0.19 1.29
CA ILE A 6 6.25 0.25 0.43
C ILE A 6 5.68 1.67 0.42
N LYS A 7 5.49 2.28 1.61
CA LYS A 7 5.07 3.68 1.73
C LYS A 7 6.00 4.61 0.96
N LYS A 8 7.30 4.60 1.27
CA LYS A 8 8.29 5.47 0.63
C LYS A 8 8.35 5.30 -0.89
N TYR A 9 8.19 4.07 -1.38
CA TYR A 9 8.15 3.79 -2.80
C TYR A 9 6.93 4.45 -3.45
N TYR A 10 5.73 4.24 -2.89
CA TYR A 10 4.50 4.88 -3.37
C TYR A 10 4.64 6.41 -3.41
N GLU A 11 5.09 7.00 -2.30
CA GLU A 11 5.27 8.47 -2.19
C GLU A 11 6.30 8.98 -3.20
N GLY A 12 7.37 8.21 -3.45
CA GLY A 12 8.40 8.58 -4.44
C GLY A 12 7.93 8.54 -5.89
N ILE A 13 7.02 7.61 -6.26
CA ILE A 13 6.52 7.50 -7.64
C ILE A 13 5.33 8.41 -7.93
N THR A 14 4.52 8.71 -6.92
CA THR A 14 3.31 9.55 -7.05
C THR A 14 3.54 11.00 -6.68
N ASN A 15 4.59 11.27 -5.89
CA ASN A 15 4.82 12.54 -5.22
C ASN A 15 3.65 12.95 -4.29
N GLU A 16 2.85 11.97 -3.85
CA GLU A 16 1.75 12.12 -2.89
C GLU A 16 2.19 11.60 -1.53
N GLU A 17 1.98 12.37 -0.46
CA GLU A 17 2.29 11.94 0.89
C GLU A 17 1.14 11.12 1.48
N ILE A 18 1.46 9.94 2.02
CA ILE A 18 0.51 9.13 2.79
C ILE A 18 0.57 9.57 4.23
N SER A 19 -0.53 10.16 4.73
CA SER A 19 -0.69 10.45 6.16
C SER A 19 -0.77 9.17 6.97
N THR A 20 0.10 9.03 7.96
CA THR A 20 0.18 7.83 8.83
C THR A 20 0.01 8.19 10.31
N ASN A 21 -1.00 9.00 10.61
CA ASN A 21 -1.22 9.56 11.95
C ASN A 21 -1.47 8.46 12.99
N ARG A 22 -2.26 7.42 12.64
CA ARG A 22 -2.54 6.31 13.56
C ARG A 22 -1.28 5.50 13.80
N TYR A 23 -0.54 5.15 12.75
CA TYR A 23 0.73 4.47 12.91
C TYR A 23 1.72 5.26 13.78
N ASN A 24 1.84 6.57 13.56
CA ASN A 24 2.73 7.45 14.34
C ASN A 24 2.35 7.50 15.82
N SER A 25 1.04 7.49 16.13
CA SER A 25 0.54 7.48 17.51
C SER A 25 0.90 6.22 18.30
N LEU A 26 1.20 5.10 17.62
CA LEU A 26 1.63 3.86 18.28
C LEU A 26 3.06 3.94 18.82
N THR A 27 3.82 5.01 18.49
CA THR A 27 5.21 5.23 18.93
C THR A 27 6.13 4.03 18.70
N ILE A 28 5.87 3.25 17.65
CA ILE A 28 6.62 2.04 17.32
C ILE A 28 7.17 2.11 15.90
N SER A 29 8.48 2.23 15.84
CA SER A 29 9.26 2.19 14.60
C SER A 29 9.94 0.83 14.44
N PRO A 30 10.19 0.36 13.21
CA PRO A 30 10.89 -0.90 12.96
C PRO A 30 12.26 -1.06 13.65
N VAL A 31 12.90 0.03 14.09
CA VAL A 31 14.16 -0.03 14.87
C VAL A 31 13.97 -0.53 16.30
N HIS A 32 12.74 -0.52 16.82
CA HIS A 32 12.44 -0.96 18.19
C HIS A 32 12.40 -2.48 18.30
N ILE A 33 13.49 -3.17 17.94
CA ILE A 33 13.57 -4.65 17.88
C ILE A 33 13.30 -5.36 19.21
N HIS A 34 13.31 -4.61 20.32
CA HIS A 34 13.06 -5.10 21.67
C HIS A 34 11.61 -4.89 22.15
N LYS A 35 10.76 -4.21 21.38
CA LYS A 35 9.33 -4.04 21.73
C LYS A 35 8.55 -5.33 21.48
N ASP A 36 7.36 -5.42 22.08
CA ASP A 36 6.52 -6.61 22.02
C ASP A 36 6.11 -6.96 20.59
N LYS A 37 6.11 -8.28 20.30
CA LYS A 37 5.64 -8.83 19.02
C LYS A 37 4.22 -8.37 18.68
N LYS A 38 3.33 -8.23 19.69
CA LYS A 38 1.96 -7.74 19.50
C LYS A 38 1.96 -6.30 19.00
N ALA A 39 2.76 -5.43 19.61
CA ALA A 39 2.86 -4.03 19.20
C ALA A 39 3.37 -3.90 17.77
N HIS A 40 4.37 -4.70 17.37
CA HIS A 40 4.86 -4.69 15.98
C HIS A 40 3.82 -5.16 14.96
N LYS A 41 3.01 -6.17 15.30
CA LYS A 41 1.92 -6.64 14.44
C LYS A 41 0.85 -5.56 14.28
N GLU A 42 0.45 -4.95 15.39
CA GLU A 42 -0.51 -3.86 15.40
C GLU A 42 -0.04 -2.69 14.53
N ALA A 43 1.22 -2.30 14.66
CA ALA A 43 1.83 -1.27 13.83
C ALA A 43 1.80 -1.60 12.33
N LEU A 44 2.07 -2.87 11.98
CA LEU A 44 2.06 -3.32 10.59
C LEU A 44 0.64 -3.29 10.01
N LEU A 45 -0.36 -3.71 10.79
CA LEU A 45 -1.76 -3.68 10.37
C LEU A 45 -2.27 -2.24 10.21
N VAL A 46 -1.99 -1.36 11.17
CA VAL A 46 -2.42 0.05 11.10
C VAL A 46 -1.76 0.76 9.91
N LEU A 47 -0.46 0.56 9.70
CA LEU A 47 0.23 1.19 8.57
C LEU A 47 -0.28 0.66 7.21
N GLY A 48 -0.54 -0.65 7.11
CA GLY A 48 -1.11 -1.23 5.90
C GLY A 48 -2.51 -0.68 5.60
N ASP A 49 -3.34 -0.54 6.61
CA ASP A 49 -4.70 0.02 6.51
C ASP A 49 -4.68 1.48 6.05
N GLU A 50 -3.79 2.31 6.60
CA GLU A 50 -3.63 3.72 6.18
C GLU A 50 -3.14 3.83 4.72
N ILE A 51 -2.19 3.00 4.30
CA ILE A 51 -1.70 2.97 2.91
C ILE A 51 -2.83 2.57 1.94
N VAL A 52 -3.53 1.46 2.23
CA VAL A 52 -4.60 0.97 1.35
C VAL A 52 -5.75 1.98 1.28
N THR A 53 -6.14 2.56 2.41
CA THR A 53 -7.19 3.59 2.46
C THR A 53 -6.83 4.81 1.61
N HIS A 54 -5.59 5.28 1.70
CA HIS A 54 -5.11 6.41 0.89
C HIS A 54 -5.17 6.08 -0.61
N ILE A 55 -4.62 4.92 -1.00
CA ILE A 55 -4.62 4.47 -2.41
C ILE A 55 -6.04 4.26 -2.93
N HIS A 56 -6.97 3.74 -2.12
CA HIS A 56 -8.36 3.56 -2.55
C HIS A 56 -9.09 4.89 -2.77
N GLY A 57 -8.75 5.92 -1.98
CA GLY A 57 -9.27 7.27 -2.17
C GLY A 57 -8.75 7.92 -3.46
N HIS A 58 -7.51 7.61 -3.84
CA HIS A 58 -6.91 7.98 -5.11
C HIS A 58 -7.17 6.90 -6.16
N LYS A 59 -8.37 6.89 -6.76
CA LYS A 59 -8.61 6.04 -7.95
C LYS A 59 -7.55 6.38 -9.01
N PRO A 60 -6.59 5.49 -9.31
CA PRO A 60 -5.61 5.79 -10.32
C PRO A 60 -6.35 5.88 -11.65
N VAL A 61 -6.12 6.96 -12.42
CA VAL A 61 -6.53 7.03 -13.82
C VAL A 61 -5.64 6.04 -14.59
N THR A 62 -5.97 4.76 -14.47
CA THR A 62 -5.33 3.73 -15.28
C THR A 62 -5.94 3.81 -16.68
N ASN A 63 -5.20 4.38 -17.62
CA ASN A 63 -5.46 4.22 -19.05
C ASN A 63 -5.21 2.76 -19.44
N TYR A 64 -6.10 1.86 -19.02
CA TYR A 64 -6.17 0.54 -19.64
C TYR A 64 -6.64 0.77 -21.08
N SER A 65 -5.73 0.67 -22.04
CA SER A 65 -6.13 0.56 -23.44
C SER A 65 -7.01 -0.68 -23.56
N HIS A 66 -8.28 -0.47 -23.86
CA HIS A 66 -9.33 -1.50 -23.93
C HIS A 66 -9.12 -2.51 -25.08
N ASP A 67 -8.04 -2.37 -25.85
CA ASP A 67 -7.74 -3.18 -27.03
C ASP A 67 -7.29 -4.61 -26.73
N ALA A 68 -6.84 -4.91 -25.50
CA ALA A 68 -6.46 -6.28 -25.15
C ALA A 68 -7.65 -7.24 -24.99
N ALA A 69 -8.88 -6.71 -24.84
CA ALA A 69 -10.07 -7.52 -24.57
C ALA A 69 -10.82 -8.02 -25.82
N ARG A 70 -10.40 -7.66 -27.05
CA ARG A 70 -11.14 -7.96 -28.29
C ARG A 70 -10.49 -9.00 -29.21
N ARG A 71 -9.40 -9.66 -28.83
CA ARG A 71 -8.89 -10.80 -29.61
C ARG A 71 -9.66 -12.05 -29.20
N GLY A 72 -10.70 -12.34 -29.98
CA GLY A 72 -11.63 -13.45 -29.80
C GLY A 72 -10.91 -14.78 -29.55
N VAL A 73 -11.38 -15.48 -28.53
CA VAL A 73 -11.00 -16.86 -28.25
C VAL A 73 -11.65 -17.69 -29.36
N ALA A 74 -10.86 -18.13 -30.34
CA ALA A 74 -11.31 -19.15 -31.29
C ALA A 74 -11.52 -20.43 -30.50
N ALA A 75 -12.78 -20.86 -30.38
CA ALA A 75 -13.11 -22.20 -29.92
C ALA A 75 -12.82 -23.17 -31.08
N GLU A 76 -11.78 -24.00 -30.92
CA GLU A 76 -11.56 -25.13 -31.81
C GLU A 76 -12.51 -26.28 -31.41
N HIS A 77 -13.20 -26.80 -32.42
CA HIS A 77 -14.09 -27.97 -32.39
C HIS A 77 -13.33 -29.21 -32.88
#